data_AF-A0A2E2XIW5-F1
#
_entry.id   AF-A0A2E2XIW5-F1
#
_cell.length_a   1.000
_cell.length_b   1.000
_cell.length_c   1.000
_cell.angle_alpha   90.00
_cell.angle_beta   90.00
_cell.angle_gamma   90.00
#
_symmetry.space_group_name_H-M   'P 1'
#
loop_
_entity.id
_entity.type
_entity.pdbx_description
1 polymer ?
#
loop_
_entity_poly.entity_id
_entity_poly.type
_entity_poly.pdbx_seq_one_letter_code
_entity_poly.pdbx_strand_id
1 'polypeptide(L)'
;MTVRVAINGFGRMGRLALRAAWGWDHLEIVHINECAGDVATAAHLLQFDSVHGPWERQVEVAEQALVIEGQRLSFSSNRALDDTDWQALNIDLVIECTGKFKSQQALAPYFDAGVKKVVVSAPIKDGTLNVVMGVNDDLYDGSQSIVTAASCTTNCLAPVVEVIHSQFGIKHGSITTIHDITNTQSILDEYHKDLRRARACGQSLIPTSTGSATAITEIFPELKGRLNGVAVRVPLANASLTDCVFELEAEVTVEQVNAALKQAS
;
A
#
# COMPACT_ATOMS: atom_id res chain seq x y z
N MET A 1 5.44 -21.82 -13.70
CA MET A 1 6.65 -20.97 -13.75
C MET A 1 6.61 -20.07 -12.53
N THR A 2 7.73 -19.88 -11.86
CA THR A 2 7.84 -19.00 -10.69
C THR A 2 8.09 -17.57 -11.18
N VAL A 3 7.34 -16.60 -10.67
CA VAL A 3 7.46 -15.18 -11.01
C VAL A 3 8.63 -14.59 -10.22
N ARG A 4 9.59 -13.99 -10.90
CA ARG A 4 10.74 -13.33 -10.27
C ARG A 4 10.40 -11.91 -9.87
N VAL A 5 10.51 -11.63 -8.58
CA VAL A 5 10.03 -10.39 -7.96
C VAL A 5 11.20 -9.56 -7.44
N ALA A 6 11.17 -8.26 -7.75
CA ALA A 6 11.98 -7.26 -7.06
C ALA A 6 11.13 -6.33 -6.21
N ILE A 7 11.69 -5.84 -5.10
CA ILE A 7 11.04 -4.84 -4.25
C ILE A 7 11.85 -3.55 -4.32
N ASN A 8 11.24 -2.48 -4.81
CA ASN A 8 11.85 -1.15 -4.80
C ASN A 8 11.27 -0.31 -3.66
N GLY A 9 12.12 0.14 -2.74
CA GLY A 9 11.70 0.77 -1.48
C GLY A 9 11.47 -0.28 -0.40
N PHE A 10 12.46 -0.47 0.46
CA PHE A 10 12.45 -1.45 1.55
C PHE A 10 12.09 -0.82 2.90
N GLY A 11 11.14 0.13 2.83
CA GLY A 11 10.47 0.71 3.98
C GLY A 11 9.44 -0.25 4.60
N ARG A 12 8.44 0.31 5.30
CA ARG A 12 7.39 -0.47 5.99
C ARG A 12 6.69 -1.47 5.05
N MET A 13 6.17 -0.99 3.92
CA MET A 13 5.42 -1.86 2.99
C MET A 13 6.33 -2.86 2.27
N GLY A 14 7.52 -2.48 1.84
CA GLY A 14 8.45 -3.41 1.18
C GLY A 14 8.86 -4.58 2.08
N ARG A 15 9.17 -4.31 3.36
CA ARG A 15 9.53 -5.37 4.32
C ARG A 15 8.34 -6.28 4.65
N LEU A 16 7.15 -5.71 4.81
CA LEU A 16 5.93 -6.50 5.07
C LEU A 16 5.53 -7.33 3.85
N ALA A 17 5.68 -6.79 2.63
CA ALA A 17 5.46 -7.53 1.40
C ALA A 17 6.42 -8.72 1.31
N LEU A 18 7.70 -8.53 1.62
CA LEU A 18 8.66 -9.65 1.68
C LEU A 18 8.24 -10.68 2.72
N ARG A 19 7.98 -10.28 3.97
CA ARG A 19 7.58 -11.21 5.04
C ARG A 19 6.32 -12.00 4.67
N ALA A 20 5.33 -11.37 4.03
CA ALA A 20 4.07 -11.99 3.64
C ALA A 20 4.21 -12.95 2.45
N ALA A 21 5.00 -12.59 1.44
CA ALA A 21 5.20 -13.40 0.24
C ALA A 21 6.25 -14.51 0.43
N TRP A 22 7.03 -14.48 1.51
CA TRP A 22 8.08 -15.45 1.75
C TRP A 22 7.52 -16.87 1.91
N GLY A 23 7.97 -17.79 1.04
CA GLY A 23 7.50 -19.17 1.00
C GLY A 23 6.30 -19.41 0.09
N TRP A 24 5.84 -18.43 -0.69
CA TRP A 24 4.84 -18.67 -1.74
C TRP A 24 5.50 -19.36 -2.94
N ASP A 25 5.03 -20.54 -3.31
CA ASP A 25 5.63 -21.38 -4.36
C ASP A 25 5.69 -20.74 -5.76
N HIS A 26 4.86 -19.71 -5.99
CA HIS A 26 4.74 -19.03 -7.28
C HIS A 26 5.53 -17.72 -7.36
N LEU A 27 6.11 -17.23 -6.27
CA LEU A 27 6.93 -16.02 -6.23
C LEU A 27 8.35 -16.33 -5.75
N GLU A 28 9.34 -15.77 -6.44
CA GLU A 28 10.74 -15.79 -6.01
C GLU A 28 11.18 -14.33 -5.83
N ILE A 29 11.45 -13.91 -4.60
CA ILE A 29 11.98 -12.56 -4.34
C ILE A 29 13.49 -12.62 -4.56
N VAL A 30 14.00 -11.85 -5.53
CA VAL A 30 15.39 -12.00 -6.01
C VAL A 30 16.24 -10.74 -5.79
N HIS A 31 15.58 -9.58 -5.67
CA HIS A 31 16.26 -8.30 -5.57
C HIS A 31 15.50 -7.31 -4.69
N ILE A 32 16.26 -6.53 -3.92
CA ILE A 32 15.75 -5.44 -3.09
C ILE A 32 16.56 -4.18 -3.39
N ASN A 33 15.88 -3.07 -3.62
CA ASN A 33 16.52 -1.76 -3.73
C ASN A 33 16.03 -0.81 -2.62
N GLU A 34 16.96 -0.21 -1.86
CA GLU A 34 16.67 0.81 -0.84
C GLU A 34 17.77 1.87 -0.77
N CYS A 35 17.43 3.11 -1.15
CA CYS A 35 18.37 4.22 -1.22
C CYS A 35 18.64 4.92 0.12
N ALA A 36 17.88 4.61 1.17
CA ALA A 36 17.99 5.22 2.49
C ALA A 36 18.96 4.49 3.43
N GLY A 37 19.47 3.32 3.07
CA GLY A 37 20.35 2.53 3.93
C GLY A 37 21.08 1.42 3.19
N ASP A 38 21.93 0.71 3.92
CA ASP A 38 22.71 -0.42 3.42
C ASP A 38 22.02 -1.77 3.70
N VAL A 39 22.62 -2.84 3.15
CA VAL A 39 22.12 -4.21 3.31
C VAL A 39 22.07 -4.67 4.77
N ALA A 40 23.00 -4.21 5.61
CA ALA A 40 23.04 -4.55 7.03
C ALA A 40 21.85 -3.93 7.78
N THR A 41 21.54 -2.66 7.48
CA THR A 41 20.36 -1.98 8.02
C THR A 41 19.08 -2.63 7.51
N ALA A 42 19.01 -2.98 6.22
CA ALA A 42 17.87 -3.67 5.64
C ALA A 42 17.61 -5.03 6.32
N ALA A 43 18.65 -5.84 6.53
CA ALA A 43 18.56 -7.11 7.23
C ALA A 43 18.10 -6.92 8.69
N HIS A 44 18.67 -5.95 9.40
CA HIS A 44 18.26 -5.64 10.78
C HIS A 44 16.78 -5.24 10.87
N LEU A 45 16.33 -4.32 10.01
CA LEU A 45 14.94 -3.86 9.99
C LEU A 45 13.95 -4.92 9.48
N LEU A 46 14.42 -5.89 8.69
CA LEU A 46 13.62 -7.05 8.31
C LEU A 46 13.53 -8.07 9.44
N GLN A 47 14.61 -8.28 10.21
CA GLN A 47 14.64 -9.19 11.35
C GLN A 47 13.82 -8.67 12.53
N PHE A 48 13.89 -7.37 12.82
CA PHE A 48 13.26 -6.76 14.00
C PHE A 48 12.29 -5.65 13.59
N ASP A 49 10.99 -5.86 13.86
CA ASP A 49 9.95 -4.86 13.62
C ASP A 49 9.25 -4.48 14.93
N SER A 50 9.17 -3.18 15.24
CA SER A 50 8.57 -2.70 16.50
C SER A 50 7.07 -2.95 16.60
N VAL A 51 6.38 -3.14 15.47
CA VAL A 51 4.93 -3.36 15.42
C VAL A 51 4.62 -4.84 15.28
N HIS A 52 5.31 -5.52 14.37
CA HIS A 52 5.03 -6.92 14.01
C HIS A 52 5.96 -7.92 14.69
N GLY A 53 6.82 -7.46 15.59
CA GLY A 53 7.77 -8.29 16.32
C GLY A 53 8.94 -8.77 15.46
N PRO A 54 9.85 -9.55 16.09
CA PRO A 54 10.92 -10.21 15.37
C PRO A 54 10.35 -11.23 14.37
N TRP A 55 10.96 -11.32 13.21
CA TRP A 55 10.63 -12.37 12.26
C TRP A 55 11.27 -13.69 12.68
N GLU A 56 10.54 -14.80 12.57
CA GLU A 56 11.03 -16.11 13.04
C GLU A 56 12.13 -16.70 12.15
N ARG A 57 12.28 -16.16 10.93
CA ARG A 57 13.32 -16.56 9.99
C ARG A 57 14.57 -15.71 10.22
N GLN A 58 15.72 -16.38 10.30
CA GLN A 58 17.00 -15.71 10.46
C GLN A 58 17.36 -14.97 9.18
N VAL A 59 17.66 -13.68 9.31
CA VAL A 59 18.13 -12.82 8.23
C VAL A 59 19.61 -12.55 8.39
N GLU A 60 20.41 -13.05 7.47
CA GLU A 60 21.86 -12.85 7.44
C GLU A 60 22.27 -11.92 6.30
N VAL A 61 23.51 -11.43 6.38
CA VAL A 61 24.14 -10.66 5.31
C VAL A 61 25.40 -11.38 4.85
N ALA A 62 25.49 -11.65 3.56
CA ALA A 62 26.68 -12.22 2.93
C ALA A 62 26.95 -11.50 1.61
N GLU A 63 28.18 -11.02 1.41
CA GLU A 63 28.62 -10.44 0.13
C GLU A 63 27.65 -9.39 -0.45
N GLN A 64 27.24 -8.39 0.35
CA GLN A 64 26.31 -7.34 -0.08
C GLN A 64 24.90 -7.85 -0.52
N ALA A 65 24.45 -8.96 0.04
CA ALA A 65 23.12 -9.51 -0.19
C ALA A 65 22.49 -9.96 1.13
N LEU A 66 21.15 -10.05 1.16
CA LEU A 66 20.43 -10.71 2.24
C LEU A 66 20.44 -12.21 1.98
N VAL A 67 20.58 -13.00 3.04
CA VAL A 67 20.45 -14.45 3.00
C VAL A 67 19.41 -14.88 4.02
N ILE A 68 18.38 -15.57 3.56
CA ILE A 68 17.28 -16.06 4.39
C ILE A 68 17.06 -17.53 4.00
N GLU A 69 17.24 -18.45 4.96
CA GLU A 69 17.10 -19.90 4.72
C GLU A 69 17.94 -20.43 3.54
N GLY A 70 19.14 -19.86 3.38
CA GLY A 70 20.05 -20.20 2.28
C GLY A 70 19.70 -19.56 0.93
N GLN A 71 18.57 -18.86 0.80
CA GLN A 71 18.22 -18.11 -0.40
C GLN A 71 18.88 -16.73 -0.38
N ARG A 72 19.57 -16.38 -1.46
CA ARG A 72 20.31 -15.13 -1.61
C ARG A 72 19.49 -14.10 -2.38
N LEU A 73 19.29 -12.93 -1.77
CA LEU A 73 18.59 -11.79 -2.35
C LEU A 73 19.59 -10.66 -2.58
N SER A 74 19.81 -10.33 -3.85
CA SER A 74 20.67 -9.20 -4.20
C SER A 74 20.12 -7.89 -3.64
N PHE A 75 21.02 -6.95 -3.31
CA PHE A 75 20.65 -5.67 -2.73
C PHE A 75 21.35 -4.52 -3.46
N SER A 76 20.65 -3.40 -3.64
CA SER A 76 21.22 -2.14 -4.11
C SER A 76 20.67 -0.93 -3.36
N SER A 77 21.37 0.20 -3.46
CA SER A 77 20.96 1.48 -2.85
C SER A 77 20.77 2.59 -3.88
N ASN A 78 20.22 2.21 -5.03
CA ASN A 78 20.06 3.06 -6.20
C ASN A 78 18.91 4.06 -6.04
N ARG A 79 19.11 5.28 -6.55
CA ARG A 79 18.13 6.39 -6.42
C ARG A 79 17.31 6.60 -7.68
N ALA A 80 17.92 6.43 -8.85
CA ALA A 80 17.23 6.38 -10.13
C ALA A 80 16.88 4.92 -10.46
N LEU A 81 15.82 4.72 -11.24
CA LEU A 81 15.44 3.38 -11.69
C LEU A 81 16.49 2.82 -12.65
N ASP A 82 17.07 3.67 -13.49
CA ASP A 82 18.07 3.29 -14.52
C ASP A 82 19.43 2.87 -13.93
N ASP A 83 19.69 3.14 -12.64
CA ASP A 83 20.93 2.75 -11.98
C ASP A 83 20.97 1.23 -11.68
N THR A 84 19.82 0.54 -11.73
CA THR A 84 19.70 -0.90 -11.52
C THR A 84 19.64 -1.61 -12.87
N ASP A 85 20.49 -2.62 -13.05
CA ASP A 85 20.46 -3.49 -14.24
C ASP A 85 19.32 -4.52 -14.13
N TRP A 86 18.08 -4.07 -14.35
CA TRP A 86 16.88 -4.90 -14.26
C TRP A 86 16.90 -6.06 -15.26
N GLN A 87 17.53 -5.86 -16.42
CA GLN A 87 17.65 -6.87 -17.46
C GLN A 87 18.53 -8.04 -16.99
N ALA A 88 19.68 -7.76 -16.38
CA ALA A 88 20.55 -8.80 -15.82
C ALA A 88 19.89 -9.56 -14.65
N LEU A 89 19.03 -8.89 -13.88
CA LEU A 89 18.29 -9.51 -12.78
C LEU A 89 17.14 -10.42 -13.23
N ASN A 90 16.68 -10.27 -14.48
CA ASN A 90 15.57 -11.01 -15.09
C ASN A 90 14.31 -10.96 -14.21
N ILE A 91 13.80 -9.75 -13.97
CA ILE A 91 12.63 -9.49 -13.11
C ILE A 91 11.34 -9.53 -13.92
N ASP A 92 10.36 -10.31 -13.45
CA ASP A 92 9.02 -10.33 -14.03
C ASP A 92 8.12 -9.25 -13.42
N LEU A 93 8.21 -9.07 -12.10
CA LEU A 93 7.34 -8.17 -11.33
C LEU A 93 8.16 -7.29 -10.39
N VAL A 94 7.90 -5.99 -10.41
CA VAL A 94 8.37 -5.07 -9.37
C VAL A 94 7.21 -4.71 -8.43
N ILE A 95 7.45 -4.83 -7.13
CA ILE A 95 6.62 -4.23 -6.08
C ILE A 95 7.24 -2.87 -5.75
N GLU A 96 6.59 -1.81 -6.20
CA GLU A 96 7.05 -0.43 -6.06
C GLU A 96 6.47 0.20 -4.78
N CYS A 97 7.33 0.29 -3.76
CA CYS A 97 7.02 0.69 -2.39
C CYS A 97 7.72 1.99 -1.96
N THR A 98 8.43 2.69 -2.86
CA THR A 98 9.15 3.92 -2.50
C THR A 98 8.21 5.09 -2.18
N GLY A 99 7.02 5.09 -2.78
CA GLY A 99 6.12 6.24 -2.76
C GLY A 99 6.69 7.47 -3.47
N LYS A 100 7.69 7.31 -4.35
CA LYS A 100 8.32 8.37 -5.15
C LYS A 100 7.80 8.40 -6.59
N PHE A 101 7.71 7.23 -7.24
CA PHE A 101 7.29 7.10 -8.64
C PHE A 101 5.76 6.98 -8.72
N LYS A 102 5.10 8.08 -9.11
CA LYS A 102 3.63 8.23 -9.05
C LYS A 102 2.99 8.58 -10.39
N SER A 103 3.52 8.03 -11.47
CA SER A 103 2.91 8.09 -12.80
C SER A 103 3.44 6.95 -13.66
N GLN A 104 2.67 6.55 -14.67
CA GLN A 104 3.12 5.55 -15.65
C GLN A 104 4.42 5.99 -16.32
N GLN A 105 4.55 7.28 -16.65
CA GLN A 105 5.78 7.84 -17.23
C GLN A 105 6.99 7.69 -16.30
N ALA A 106 6.82 7.91 -14.99
CA ALA A 106 7.90 7.77 -14.02
C ALA A 106 8.31 6.30 -13.80
N LEU A 107 7.45 5.35 -14.19
CA LEU A 107 7.68 3.91 -14.11
C LEU A 107 8.15 3.30 -15.44
N ALA A 108 8.09 4.06 -16.54
CA ALA A 108 8.54 3.64 -17.87
C ALA A 108 9.94 2.98 -17.89
N PRO A 109 10.94 3.49 -17.13
CA PRO A 109 12.27 2.87 -17.05
C PRO A 109 12.28 1.37 -16.72
N TYR A 110 11.34 0.89 -15.91
CA TYR A 110 11.25 -0.54 -15.61
C TYR A 110 10.98 -1.37 -16.87
N PHE A 111 10.06 -0.91 -17.70
CA PHE A 111 9.63 -1.60 -18.91
C PHE A 111 10.68 -1.50 -20.01
N ASP A 112 11.34 -0.35 -20.13
CA ASP A 112 12.47 -0.16 -21.04
C ASP A 112 13.63 -1.12 -20.72
N ALA A 113 13.79 -1.49 -19.45
CA ALA A 113 14.77 -2.48 -18.97
C ALA A 113 14.26 -3.93 -18.95
N GLY A 114 13.06 -4.21 -19.46
CA GLY A 114 12.52 -5.56 -19.65
C GLY A 114 11.68 -6.12 -18.49
N VAL A 115 11.38 -5.33 -17.45
CA VAL A 115 10.40 -5.71 -16.42
C VAL A 115 9.03 -5.84 -17.06
N LYS A 116 8.29 -6.91 -16.75
CA LYS A 116 7.00 -7.18 -17.39
C LYS A 116 5.84 -6.43 -16.71
N LYS A 117 5.84 -6.39 -15.38
CA LYS A 117 4.75 -5.81 -14.58
C LYS A 117 5.24 -5.03 -13.38
N VAL A 118 4.46 -4.04 -12.96
CA VAL A 118 4.69 -3.24 -11.76
C VAL A 118 3.41 -3.15 -10.94
N VAL A 119 3.49 -3.50 -9.66
CA VAL A 119 2.44 -3.25 -8.67
C VAL A 119 2.90 -2.13 -7.75
N VAL A 120 2.16 -1.03 -7.73
CA VAL A 120 2.51 0.14 -6.91
C VAL A 120 1.72 0.12 -5.60
N SER A 121 2.42 0.29 -4.47
CA SER A 121 1.81 0.21 -3.13
C SER A 121 1.03 1.47 -2.71
N ALA A 122 0.67 2.33 -3.67
CA ALA A 122 -0.07 3.57 -3.45
C ALA A 122 -0.81 3.99 -4.72
N PRO A 123 -1.93 4.73 -4.61
CA PRO A 123 -2.68 5.20 -5.77
C PRO A 123 -1.85 6.14 -6.66
N ILE A 124 -2.05 6.01 -7.98
CA ILE A 124 -1.51 6.90 -9.00
C ILE A 124 -2.67 7.64 -9.67
N LYS A 125 -2.52 8.97 -9.87
CA LYS A 125 -3.58 9.84 -10.38
C LYS A 125 -3.48 10.09 -11.89
N ASP A 126 -3.39 9.03 -12.68
CA ASP A 126 -3.28 9.10 -14.14
C ASP A 126 -4.18 8.09 -14.88
N GLY A 127 -5.13 7.48 -14.19
CA GLY A 127 -6.03 6.45 -14.75
C GLY A 127 -5.47 5.03 -14.71
N THR A 128 -4.29 4.82 -14.11
CA THR A 128 -3.81 3.46 -13.78
C THR A 128 -4.84 2.71 -12.95
N LEU A 129 -5.10 1.44 -13.32
CA LEU A 129 -6.08 0.60 -12.64
C LEU A 129 -5.73 0.48 -11.14
N ASN A 130 -6.67 0.91 -10.31
CA ASN A 130 -6.57 0.91 -8.87
C ASN A 130 -7.39 -0.24 -8.29
N VAL A 131 -6.68 -1.23 -7.73
CA VAL A 131 -7.26 -2.53 -7.37
C VAL A 131 -7.37 -2.67 -5.86
N VAL A 132 -8.55 -3.08 -5.42
CA VAL A 132 -8.83 -3.62 -4.09
C VAL A 132 -9.25 -5.08 -4.27
N MET A 133 -8.44 -5.97 -3.72
CA MET A 133 -8.68 -7.42 -3.80
C MET A 133 -10.01 -7.77 -3.12
N GLY A 134 -10.82 -8.59 -3.79
CA GLY A 134 -12.16 -9.00 -3.35
C GLY A 134 -13.27 -8.00 -3.66
N VAL A 135 -12.97 -6.90 -4.37
CA VAL A 135 -13.95 -5.85 -4.70
C VAL A 135 -13.96 -5.56 -6.20
N ASN A 136 -12.80 -5.28 -6.79
CA ASN A 136 -12.71 -4.95 -8.22
C ASN A 136 -11.47 -5.57 -8.90
N ASP A 137 -10.91 -6.63 -8.33
CA ASP A 137 -9.77 -7.36 -8.89
C ASP A 137 -10.12 -8.14 -10.16
N ASP A 138 -11.41 -8.37 -10.42
CA ASP A 138 -11.93 -8.91 -11.68
C ASP A 138 -11.65 -7.98 -12.89
N LEU A 139 -11.44 -6.68 -12.66
CA LEU A 139 -11.08 -5.73 -13.71
C LEU A 139 -9.66 -5.92 -14.25
N TYR A 140 -8.81 -6.68 -13.55
CA TYR A 140 -7.48 -7.01 -14.03
C TYR A 140 -7.53 -8.24 -14.95
N ASP A 141 -7.43 -7.99 -16.26
CA ASP A 141 -7.47 -9.03 -17.30
C ASP A 141 -6.07 -9.55 -17.70
N GLY A 142 -5.02 -9.03 -17.04
CA GLY A 142 -3.63 -9.37 -17.34
C GLY A 142 -2.99 -8.54 -18.44
N SER A 143 -3.74 -7.70 -19.17
CA SER A 143 -3.19 -6.79 -20.18
C SER A 143 -2.49 -5.58 -19.57
N GLN A 144 -2.85 -5.20 -18.34
CA GLN A 144 -2.26 -4.06 -17.65
C GLN A 144 -0.83 -4.41 -17.21
N SER A 145 0.14 -3.60 -17.64
CA SER A 145 1.53 -3.70 -17.18
C SER A 145 1.75 -3.01 -15.83
N ILE A 146 0.88 -2.07 -15.47
CA ILE A 146 0.92 -1.36 -14.18
C ILE A 146 -0.46 -1.46 -13.53
N VAL A 147 -0.48 -1.83 -12.26
CA VAL A 147 -1.64 -1.67 -11.37
C VAL A 147 -1.21 -1.05 -10.05
N THR A 148 -2.16 -0.47 -9.32
CA THR A 148 -1.90 0.01 -7.95
C THR A 148 -2.73 -0.77 -6.94
N ALA A 149 -2.17 -1.06 -5.77
CA ALA A 149 -2.83 -1.78 -4.67
C ALA A 149 -3.63 -0.84 -3.75
N ALA A 150 -4.15 0.26 -4.31
CA ALA A 150 -4.84 1.33 -3.61
C ALA A 150 -4.09 1.88 -2.38
N SER A 151 -4.82 2.57 -1.50
CA SER A 151 -4.32 2.96 -0.18
C SER A 151 -4.87 2.01 0.89
N CYS A 152 -4.23 1.96 2.06
CA CYS A 152 -4.72 1.20 3.22
C CYS A 152 -6.18 1.56 3.59
N THR A 153 -6.50 2.86 3.63
CA THR A 153 -7.87 3.31 3.92
C THR A 153 -8.85 2.93 2.80
N THR A 154 -8.44 2.92 1.52
CA THR A 154 -9.32 2.47 0.42
C THR A 154 -9.61 0.98 0.54
N ASN A 155 -8.59 0.16 0.83
CA ASN A 155 -8.76 -1.27 1.09
C ASN A 155 -9.68 -1.55 2.30
N CYS A 156 -9.62 -0.72 3.35
CA CYS A 156 -10.52 -0.81 4.50
C CYS A 156 -11.97 -0.42 4.17
N LEU A 157 -12.14 0.61 3.32
CA LEU A 157 -13.44 1.24 3.07
C LEU A 157 -14.23 0.55 1.95
N ALA A 158 -13.56 0.10 0.88
CA ALA A 158 -14.23 -0.37 -0.33
C ALA A 158 -15.16 -1.56 -0.11
N PRO A 159 -14.79 -2.62 0.65
CA PRO A 159 -15.70 -3.74 0.92
C PRO A 159 -16.96 -3.32 1.70
N VAL A 160 -16.81 -2.38 2.64
CA VAL A 160 -17.96 -1.84 3.40
C VAL A 160 -18.89 -1.05 2.46
N VAL A 161 -18.32 -0.21 1.60
CA VAL A 161 -19.12 0.56 0.63
C VAL A 161 -19.83 -0.37 -0.34
N GLU A 162 -19.17 -1.40 -0.87
CA GLU A 162 -19.76 -2.38 -1.77
C GLU A 162 -21.00 -3.04 -1.18
N VAL A 163 -20.89 -3.59 0.04
CA VAL A 163 -21.99 -4.29 0.71
C VAL A 163 -23.14 -3.34 1.02
N ILE A 164 -22.84 -2.17 1.61
CA ILE A 164 -23.89 -1.23 2.00
C ILE A 164 -24.58 -0.64 0.77
N HIS A 165 -23.82 -0.31 -0.28
CA HIS A 165 -24.39 0.25 -1.50
C HIS A 165 -25.25 -0.77 -2.26
N SER A 166 -24.75 -2.00 -2.43
CA SER A 166 -25.48 -3.04 -3.16
C SER A 166 -26.77 -3.49 -2.46
N GLN A 167 -26.78 -3.53 -1.12
CA GLN A 167 -27.94 -4.01 -0.36
C GLN A 167 -28.96 -2.92 -0.04
N PHE A 168 -28.50 -1.70 0.28
CA PHE A 168 -29.36 -0.67 0.86
C PHE A 168 -29.37 0.66 0.08
N GLY A 169 -28.46 0.83 -0.88
CA GLY A 169 -28.28 2.08 -1.61
C GLY A 169 -27.70 3.20 -0.73
N ILE A 170 -26.73 3.94 -1.25
CA ILE A 170 -26.11 5.09 -0.54
C ILE A 170 -26.51 6.38 -1.27
N LYS A 171 -27.16 7.30 -0.54
CA LYS A 171 -27.45 8.66 -0.98
C LYS A 171 -26.24 9.57 -0.82
N HIS A 172 -25.72 9.63 0.41
CA HIS A 172 -24.57 10.44 0.78
C HIS A 172 -23.78 9.74 1.89
N GLY A 173 -22.52 10.13 2.07
CA GLY A 173 -21.70 9.61 3.14
C GLY A 173 -20.57 10.51 3.56
N SER A 174 -20.29 10.49 4.87
CA SER A 174 -19.13 11.14 5.47
C SER A 174 -18.24 10.09 6.12
N ILE A 175 -16.96 10.13 5.79
CA ILE A 175 -15.97 9.17 6.27
C ILE A 175 -14.94 9.88 7.13
N THR A 176 -14.64 9.32 8.30
CA THR A 176 -13.53 9.75 9.13
C THR A 176 -12.60 8.58 9.38
N THR A 177 -11.35 8.67 8.94
CA THR A 177 -10.34 7.69 9.33
C THR A 177 -9.52 8.19 10.52
N ILE A 178 -9.53 7.42 11.61
CA ILE A 178 -8.60 7.59 12.72
C ILE A 178 -7.38 6.75 12.35
N HIS A 179 -6.32 7.45 11.93
CA HIS A 179 -5.24 6.84 11.18
C HIS A 179 -3.92 6.97 11.92
N ASP A 180 -3.15 5.89 11.96
CA ASP A 180 -1.88 5.85 12.68
C ASP A 180 -0.82 6.73 12.03
N ILE A 181 0.25 6.98 12.77
CA ILE A 181 1.40 7.71 12.25
C ILE A 181 2.01 6.97 11.07
N THR A 182 2.50 7.73 10.09
CA THR A 182 3.25 7.20 8.95
C THR A 182 4.55 7.99 8.78
N ASN A 183 5.52 7.44 8.06
CA ASN A 183 6.80 8.10 7.78
C ASN A 183 6.71 9.43 7.01
N THR A 184 5.52 9.86 6.59
CA THR A 184 5.29 11.18 6.00
C THR A 184 4.97 12.27 7.03
N GLN A 185 5.06 11.97 8.33
CA GLN A 185 4.84 12.93 9.42
C GLN A 185 6.15 13.19 10.16
N SER A 186 6.26 14.36 10.78
CA SER A 186 7.45 14.77 11.52
C SER A 186 7.42 14.27 12.97
N ILE A 187 8.57 13.79 13.46
CA ILE A 187 8.73 13.34 14.85
C ILE A 187 8.55 14.54 15.81
N LEU A 188 9.16 15.67 15.46
CA LEU A 188 9.04 16.96 16.14
C LEU A 188 8.49 18.01 15.17
N ASP A 189 8.16 19.20 15.67
CA ASP A 189 7.68 20.29 14.83
C ASP A 189 8.72 20.67 13.76
N GLU A 190 8.33 20.69 12.48
CA GLU A 190 9.22 20.94 11.34
C GLU A 190 8.48 21.65 10.19
N TYR A 191 9.22 22.34 9.32
CA TYR A 191 8.66 22.99 8.13
C TYR A 191 7.93 22.00 7.22
N HIS A 192 6.64 22.24 7.01
CA HIS A 192 5.81 21.45 6.11
C HIS A 192 4.71 22.31 5.47
N LYS A 193 4.35 22.03 4.21
CA LYS A 193 3.33 22.79 3.46
C LYS A 193 1.91 22.72 4.07
N ASP A 194 1.61 21.59 4.70
CA ASP A 194 0.42 21.40 5.55
C ASP A 194 0.84 21.70 6.99
N LEU A 195 0.40 22.85 7.52
CA LEU A 195 0.73 23.34 8.86
C LEU A 195 0.28 22.42 10.00
N ARG A 196 -0.65 21.50 9.74
CA ARG A 196 -1.07 20.50 10.73
C ARG A 196 -0.10 19.33 10.75
N ARG A 197 0.39 18.90 9.58
CA ARG A 197 1.44 17.88 9.46
C ARG A 197 2.83 18.37 9.89
N ALA A 198 3.01 19.69 10.00
CA ALA A 198 4.19 20.32 10.57
C ALA A 198 4.36 20.05 12.08
N ARG A 199 3.36 19.48 12.75
CA ARG A 199 3.35 19.25 14.20
C ARG A 199 3.86 17.86 14.57
N ALA A 200 4.49 17.75 15.74
CA ALA A 200 5.02 16.52 16.31
C ALA A 200 3.97 15.39 16.34
N CYS A 201 4.22 14.31 15.61
CA CYS A 201 3.25 13.23 15.40
C CYS A 201 2.95 12.40 16.65
N GLY A 202 3.88 12.36 17.61
CA GLY A 202 3.72 11.62 18.88
C GLY A 202 2.89 12.37 19.94
N GLN A 203 2.51 13.62 19.69
CA GLN A 203 1.85 14.49 20.68
C GLN A 203 0.56 15.14 20.17
N SER A 204 0.17 14.86 18.93
CA SER A 204 -0.90 15.60 18.26
C SER A 204 -1.95 14.67 17.65
N LEU A 205 -3.20 15.11 17.70
CA LEU A 205 -4.23 14.66 16.76
C LEU A 205 -4.15 15.59 15.54
N ILE A 206 -3.84 15.05 14.35
CA ILE A 206 -3.53 15.87 13.16
C ILE A 206 -4.62 15.66 12.09
N PRO A 207 -5.59 16.58 11.96
CA PRO A 207 -6.58 16.52 10.89
C PRO A 207 -5.94 16.82 9.54
N THR A 208 -6.14 15.97 8.55
CA THR A 208 -5.59 16.15 7.19
C THR A 208 -6.55 15.59 6.13
N SER A 209 -6.32 15.92 4.88
CA SER A 209 -7.08 15.37 3.77
C SER A 209 -6.73 13.89 3.55
N THR A 210 -7.72 13.13 3.09
CA THR A 210 -7.57 11.73 2.66
C THR A 210 -8.02 11.61 1.21
N GLY A 211 -7.23 10.90 0.39
CA GLY A 211 -7.60 10.63 -1.01
C GLY A 211 -8.60 9.50 -1.16
N SER A 212 -8.95 8.81 -0.08
CA SER A 212 -9.65 7.52 -0.14
C SER A 212 -11.10 7.67 -0.56
N ALA A 213 -11.78 8.75 -0.18
CA ALA A 213 -13.14 9.02 -0.69
C ALA A 213 -13.14 9.22 -2.22
N THR A 214 -12.12 9.88 -2.78
CA THR A 214 -11.95 10.00 -4.24
C THR A 214 -11.66 8.64 -4.88
N ALA A 215 -10.77 7.84 -4.29
CA ALA A 215 -10.44 6.50 -4.80
C ALA A 215 -11.67 5.56 -4.79
N ILE A 216 -12.53 5.65 -3.78
CA ILE A 216 -13.81 4.93 -3.75
C ILE A 216 -14.68 5.30 -4.94
N THR A 217 -14.73 6.56 -5.36
CA THR A 217 -15.52 6.96 -6.54
C THR A 217 -14.91 6.51 -7.88
N GLU A 218 -13.64 6.10 -7.89
CA GLU A 218 -13.03 5.45 -9.06
C GLU A 218 -13.45 3.97 -9.14
N ILE A 219 -13.68 3.32 -7.99
CA ILE A 219 -14.15 1.94 -7.87
C ILE A 219 -15.67 1.85 -8.07
N PHE A 220 -16.43 2.80 -7.52
CA PHE A 220 -17.89 2.91 -7.58
C PHE A 220 -18.31 4.25 -8.21
N PRO A 221 -18.28 4.37 -9.55
CA PRO A 221 -18.52 5.64 -10.26
C PRO A 221 -19.88 6.28 -9.96
N GLU A 222 -20.90 5.47 -9.66
CA GLU A 222 -22.25 5.89 -9.29
C GLU A 222 -22.30 6.68 -7.96
N LEU A 223 -21.27 6.54 -7.12
CA LEU A 223 -21.11 7.27 -5.87
C LEU A 223 -20.35 8.60 -6.01
N LYS A 224 -19.98 8.99 -7.23
CA LYS A 224 -19.27 10.24 -7.49
C LYS A 224 -20.04 11.46 -6.94
N GLY A 225 -19.36 12.24 -6.10
CA GLY A 225 -19.95 13.42 -5.45
C GLY A 225 -20.83 13.12 -4.23
N ARG A 226 -21.07 11.84 -3.91
CA ARG A 226 -21.89 11.43 -2.75
C ARG A 226 -21.08 11.19 -1.49
N LEU A 227 -19.80 10.83 -1.64
CA LEU A 227 -18.91 10.48 -0.53
C LEU A 227 -17.78 11.50 -0.38
N ASN A 228 -17.50 11.90 0.86
CA ASN A 228 -16.33 12.68 1.21
C ASN A 228 -15.81 12.28 2.59
N GLY A 229 -14.60 12.71 2.94
CA GLY A 229 -14.05 12.37 4.25
C GLY A 229 -12.77 13.09 4.63
N VAL A 230 -12.38 12.89 5.88
CA VAL A 230 -11.16 13.42 6.49
C VAL A 230 -10.38 12.32 7.17
N ALA A 231 -9.09 12.57 7.41
CA ALA A 231 -8.26 11.74 8.27
C ALA A 231 -7.86 12.53 9.52
N VAL A 232 -7.80 11.85 10.65
CA VAL A 232 -7.16 12.36 11.87
C VAL A 232 -6.00 11.44 12.19
N ARG A 233 -4.77 11.94 12.09
CA ARG A 233 -3.60 11.16 12.49
C ARG A 233 -3.47 11.12 14.00
N VAL A 234 -3.26 9.93 14.55
CA VAL A 234 -3.16 9.69 16.00
C VAL A 234 -1.78 9.10 16.36
N PRO A 235 -1.28 9.31 17.60
CA PRO A 235 0.05 8.87 18.03
C PRO A 235 0.10 7.36 18.36
N LEU A 236 -0.42 6.55 17.44
CA LEU A 236 -0.34 5.08 17.44
C LEU A 236 0.40 4.63 16.18
N ALA A 237 0.99 3.44 16.24
CA ALA A 237 1.90 2.95 15.20
C ALA A 237 1.29 1.90 14.25
N ASN A 238 0.11 1.34 14.59
CA ASN A 238 -0.59 0.35 13.78
C ASN A 238 -2.05 0.15 14.24
N ALA A 239 -2.87 -0.40 13.33
CA ALA A 239 -4.31 -0.62 13.42
C ALA A 239 -5.15 0.68 13.43
N SER A 240 -5.35 1.22 12.23
CA SER A 240 -6.22 2.37 11.98
C SER A 240 -7.69 1.95 11.84
N LEU A 241 -8.61 2.89 12.02
CA LEU A 241 -10.06 2.70 11.93
C LEU A 241 -10.65 3.63 10.87
N THR A 242 -11.71 3.19 10.20
CA THR A 242 -12.55 4.05 9.35
C THR A 242 -13.98 4.07 9.89
N ASP A 243 -14.44 5.22 10.34
CA ASP A 243 -15.83 5.52 10.69
C ASP A 243 -16.58 5.98 9.43
N CYS A 244 -17.73 5.37 9.16
CA CYS A 244 -18.54 5.60 7.97
C CYS A 244 -19.97 5.96 8.37
N VAL A 245 -20.37 7.20 8.13
CA VAL A 245 -21.74 7.67 8.34
C VAL A 245 -22.43 7.79 6.98
N PHE A 246 -23.40 6.91 6.72
CA PHE A 246 -24.15 6.89 5.46
C PHE A 246 -25.60 7.31 5.65
N GLU A 247 -26.10 8.12 4.71
CA GLU A 247 -27.52 8.29 4.45
C GLU A 247 -27.91 7.27 3.36
N LEU A 248 -28.87 6.39 3.68
CA LEU A 248 -29.25 5.27 2.79
C LEU A 248 -30.53 5.55 2.02
N GLU A 249 -30.73 4.80 0.93
CA GLU A 249 -31.98 4.83 0.13
C GLU A 249 -33.13 4.12 0.85
N ALA A 250 -32.83 3.11 1.66
CA ALA A 250 -33.79 2.34 2.43
C ALA A 250 -33.69 2.59 3.95
N GLU A 251 -34.82 2.40 4.66
CA GLU A 251 -34.81 2.26 6.12
C GLU A 251 -34.24 0.88 6.50
N VAL A 252 -33.29 0.87 7.43
CA VAL A 252 -32.60 -0.35 7.88
C VAL A 252 -32.45 -0.38 9.39
N THR A 253 -32.31 -1.58 9.97
CA THR A 253 -31.93 -1.79 11.36
C THR A 253 -30.45 -2.15 11.48
N VAL A 254 -29.91 -2.04 12.69
CA VAL A 254 -28.53 -2.42 13.01
C VAL A 254 -28.28 -3.89 12.69
N GLU A 255 -29.25 -4.76 12.95
CA GLU A 255 -29.16 -6.19 12.72
C GLU A 255 -29.08 -6.52 11.22
N GLN A 256 -29.83 -5.80 10.38
CA GLN A 256 -29.79 -5.99 8.92
C GLN A 256 -28.43 -5.58 8.35
N VAL A 257 -27.91 -4.43 8.78
CA VAL A 257 -26.57 -3.95 8.36
C VAL A 257 -25.48 -4.94 8.76
N ASN A 258 -25.47 -5.38 10.02
CA ASN A 258 -24.48 -6.34 10.51
C ASN A 258 -24.60 -7.71 9.84
N ALA A 259 -25.82 -8.17 9.54
CA ALA A 259 -26.04 -9.43 8.83
C ALA A 259 -25.52 -9.37 7.40
N ALA A 260 -25.74 -8.26 6.68
CA ALA A 260 -25.22 -8.07 5.32
C ALA A 260 -23.69 -8.10 5.28
N LEU A 261 -23.03 -7.37 6.20
CA LEU A 261 -21.58 -7.38 6.31
C LEU A 261 -21.02 -8.77 6.66
N LYS A 262 -21.69 -9.50 7.56
CA LYS A 262 -21.30 -10.87 7.94
C LYS A 262 -21.53 -11.88 6.82
N GLN A 263 -22.52 -11.67 5.95
CA GLN A 263 -22.76 -12.56 4.82
C GLN A 263 -21.68 -12.42 3.75
N ALA A 264 -21.04 -11.25 3.66
CA ALA A 264 -19.98 -10.95 2.71
C ALA A 264 -18.55 -11.27 3.21
N SER A 265 -18.40 -11.73 4.46
CA SER A 265 -17.09 -11.99 5.10
C SER A 265 -16.56 -13.40 4.93
#